data_AF-A0A561DXS8-F1
#
_entry.id   AF-A0A561DXS8-F1
#
_cell.length_a   1.000
_cell.length_b   1.000
_cell.length_c   1.000
_cell.angle_alpha   90.00
_cell.angle_beta   90.00
_cell.angle_gamma   90.00
#
_symmetry.space_group_name_H-M   'P 1'
#
loop_
_entity.id
_entity.type
_entity.pdbx_description
1 polymer ?
#
loop_
_entity_poly.entity_id
_entity_poly.type
_entity_poly.pdbx_seq_one_letter_code
_entity_poly.pdbx_strand_id
1 'polypeptide(L)'
;MIPADLEFAISKKREEMIKIGMDKGLLCNETIKCSQELDKLLNDYNYVLIETKRSNPIDVYQEFLIFLQKTIYKSLRGYIINFF
;
A
#
# COMPACT_ATOMS: atom_id res chain seq x y z
N MET A 1 -13.68 -2.81 -18.16
CA MET A 1 -14.30 -2.09 -17.05
C MET A 1 -13.67 -2.64 -15.78
N ILE A 2 -13.03 -1.81 -14.97
CA ILE A 2 -12.42 -2.28 -13.72
C ILE A 2 -13.56 -2.52 -12.73
N PRO A 3 -13.59 -3.65 -12.00
CA PRO A 3 -14.62 -3.89 -11.00
C PRO A 3 -14.54 -2.85 -9.87
N ALA A 4 -15.58 -2.05 -9.69
CA ALA A 4 -15.68 -1.06 -8.60
C ALA A 4 -15.45 -1.70 -7.21
N ASP A 5 -15.81 -2.98 -7.08
CA ASP A 5 -15.61 -3.77 -5.87
C ASP A 5 -14.11 -3.98 -5.54
N LEU A 6 -13.25 -4.07 -6.57
CA LEU A 6 -11.81 -4.29 -6.39
C LEU A 6 -11.09 -3.03 -5.92
N GLU A 7 -11.45 -1.87 -6.48
CA GLU A 7 -10.95 -0.56 -6.02
C GLU A 7 -11.35 -0.30 -4.56
N PHE A 8 -12.60 -0.58 -4.21
CA PHE A 8 -13.09 -0.45 -2.85
C PHE A 8 -12.35 -1.40 -1.88
N ALA A 9 -12.12 -2.65 -2.27
CA ALA A 9 -11.37 -3.62 -1.48
C ALA A 9 -9.94 -3.16 -1.21
N ILE A 10 -9.24 -2.64 -2.24
CA ILE A 10 -7.87 -2.10 -2.11
C ILE A 10 -7.86 -0.91 -1.14
N SER A 11 -8.79 0.03 -1.30
CA SER A 11 -8.88 1.22 -0.44
C SER A 11 -9.10 0.84 1.02
N LYS A 12 -10.07 -0.04 1.30
CA LYS A 12 -10.35 -0.55 2.64
C LYS A 12 -9.13 -1.27 3.24
N LYS A 13 -8.43 -2.07 2.43
CA LYS A 13 -7.26 -2.83 2.89
C LYS A 13 -6.05 -1.94 3.19
N ARG A 14 -5.87 -0.85 2.43
CA ARG A 14 -4.87 0.19 2.74
C ARG A 14 -5.14 0.84 4.09
N GLU A 15 -6.39 1.24 4.36
CA GLU A 15 -6.76 1.85 5.65
C GLU A 15 -6.51 0.89 6.82
N GLU A 16 -6.85 -0.38 6.66
CA GLU A 16 -6.59 -1.43 7.65
C GLU A 16 -5.08 -1.58 7.93
N MET A 17 -4.25 -1.67 6.88
CA MET A 17 -2.80 -1.79 7.02
C MET A 17 -2.19 -0.56 7.71
N ILE A 18 -2.65 0.64 7.37
CA ILE A 18 -2.20 1.88 8.03
C ILE A 18 -2.52 1.83 9.51
N LYS A 19 -3.76 1.47 9.86
CA LYS A 19 -4.20 1.38 11.25
C LYS A 19 -3.35 0.39 12.05
N ILE A 20 -3.20 -0.85 11.57
CA ILE A 20 -2.41 -1.89 12.25
C ILE A 20 -0.93 -1.47 12.32
N GLY A 21 -0.40 -0.86 11.25
CA GLY A 21 0.97 -0.37 11.21
C GLY A 21 1.25 0.76 12.21
N MET A 22 0.27 1.64 12.46
CA MET A 22 0.36 2.67 13.49
C MET A 22 0.19 2.10 14.91
N ASP A 23 -0.72 1.14 15.09
CA ASP A 23 -1.05 0.58 16.41
C ASP A 23 0.00 -0.43 16.90
N LYS A 24 0.52 -1.28 16.01
CA LYS A 24 1.36 -2.45 16.35
C LYS A 24 2.75 -2.42 15.72
N GLY A 25 3.01 -1.46 14.85
CA GLY A 25 4.26 -1.34 14.11
C GLY A 25 4.28 -2.15 12.81
N LEU A 26 5.17 -1.75 11.89
CA LEU A 26 5.24 -2.29 10.53
C LEU A 26 5.81 -3.72 10.46
N LEU A 27 6.61 -4.10 11.44
CA LEU A 27 7.27 -5.42 11.50
C LEU A 27 6.44 -6.47 12.24
N CYS A 28 5.28 -6.11 12.79
CA CYS A 28 4.43 -7.10 13.44
C CYS A 28 3.79 -8.02 12.39
N ASN A 29 3.58 -9.29 12.78
CA ASN A 29 3.04 -10.31 11.88
C ASN A 29 1.69 -9.91 11.27
N GLU A 30 0.87 -9.14 11.99
CA GLU A 30 -0.42 -8.67 11.51
C GLU A 30 -0.27 -7.62 10.40
N THR A 31 0.63 -6.66 10.56
CA THR A 31 0.90 -5.66 9.50
C THR A 31 1.52 -6.33 8.27
N ILE A 32 2.41 -7.31 8.46
CA ILE A 32 3.00 -8.09 7.37
C ILE A 32 1.92 -8.89 6.63
N LYS A 33 1.01 -9.55 7.36
CA LYS A 33 -0.08 -10.28 6.74
C LYS A 33 -1.03 -9.35 5.98
N CYS A 34 -1.35 -8.20 6.56
CA CYS A 34 -2.19 -7.19 5.92
C CYS A 34 -1.55 -6.66 4.63
N SER A 35 -0.22 -6.46 4.61
CA SER A 35 0.50 -6.02 3.41
C SER A 35 0.50 -7.07 2.30
N GLN A 36 0.63 -8.36 2.63
CA GLN A 36 0.53 -9.46 1.67
C GLN A 36 -0.87 -9.57 1.06
N GLU A 37 -1.91 -9.39 1.88
CA GLU A 37 -3.30 -9.38 1.40
C GLU A 37 -3.58 -8.18 0.48
N LEU A 38 -3.04 -7.01 0.82
CA LEU A 38 -3.11 -5.82 -0.03
C LEU A 38 -2.35 -6.02 -1.34
N ASP A 39 -1.15 -6.62 -1.31
CA ASP A 39 -0.35 -6.90 -2.50
C ASP A 39 -1.12 -7.83 -3.46
N LYS A 40 -1.78 -8.86 -2.94
CA LYS A 40 -2.63 -9.74 -3.75
C LYS A 40 -3.76 -8.98 -4.46
N LEU A 41 -4.45 -8.08 -3.75
CA LEU A 41 -5.51 -7.26 -4.36
C LEU A 41 -4.96 -6.33 -5.45
N LEU A 42 -3.75 -5.78 -5.26
CA LEU A 42 -3.08 -4.96 -6.27
C LEU A 42 -2.68 -5.80 -7.48
N ASN A 43 -2.21 -7.03 -7.28
CA ASN A 43 -1.86 -7.95 -8.36
C ASN A 43 -3.10 -8.33 -9.18
N ASP A 44 -4.22 -8.63 -8.53
CA ASP A 44 -5.50 -8.91 -9.20
C ASP A 44 -5.99 -7.70 -10.00
N TYR A 45 -5.85 -6.49 -9.45
CA TYR A 45 -6.19 -5.24 -10.12
C TYR A 45 -5.29 -4.96 -11.32
N ASN A 46 -3.99 -5.19 -11.18
CA ASN A 46 -3.02 -5.08 -12.27
C ASN A 46 -3.32 -6.07 -13.38
N TYR A 47 -3.70 -7.32 -13.05
CA TYR A 47 -4.10 -8.31 -14.04
C TYR A 47 -5.30 -7.81 -14.85
N VAL A 48 -6.35 -7.34 -14.17
CA VAL A 48 -7.53 -6.76 -14.84
C VAL A 48 -7.17 -5.53 -15.68
N LEU A 49 -6.26 -4.68 -15.22
CA LEU A 49 -5.79 -3.52 -15.97
C LEU A 49 -5.01 -3.92 -17.23
N ILE A 50 -4.09 -4.88 -17.14
CA ILE A 50 -3.29 -5.36 -18.27
C ILE A 50 -4.18 -6.00 -19.34
N GLU A 51 -5.16 -6.80 -18.91
CA GLU A 51 -6.16 -7.41 -19.79
C GLU A 51 -7.08 -6.36 -20.47
N THR A 52 -7.25 -5.18 -19.86
CA THR A 52 -8.15 -4.13 -20.37
C THR A 52 -7.45 -2.97 -21.09
N LYS A 53 -6.15 -2.73 -20.88
CA LYS A 53 -5.33 -1.74 -21.60
C LYS A 53 -3.87 -2.19 -21.63
N ARG A 54 -3.21 -2.17 -22.80
CA ARG A 54 -1.74 -2.15 -22.90
C ARG A 54 -1.17 -0.92 -22.16
N SER A 55 -0.92 -1.03 -20.87
CA SER A 55 -0.30 0.02 -20.03
C SER A 55 0.65 -0.65 -19.04
N ASN A 56 1.83 -0.08 -18.83
CA ASN A 56 2.93 -0.75 -18.13
C ASN A 56 2.62 -0.94 -16.63
N PRO A 57 2.70 -2.17 -16.08
CA PRO A 57 2.48 -2.45 -14.66
C PRO A 57 3.43 -1.70 -13.71
N ILE A 58 4.53 -1.14 -14.22
CA ILE A 58 5.49 -0.35 -13.46
C ILE A 58 4.85 0.92 -12.85
N ASP A 59 3.89 1.57 -13.50
CA ASP A 59 3.40 2.88 -13.06
C ASP A 59 2.56 2.82 -11.76
N VAL A 60 1.87 1.70 -11.49
CA VAL A 60 1.01 1.54 -10.30
C VAL A 60 1.83 1.27 -9.03
N TYR A 61 2.88 0.44 -9.10
CA TYR A 61 3.76 0.22 -7.95
C TYR A 61 4.56 1.47 -7.59
N GLN A 62 4.89 2.32 -8.57
CA GLN A 62 5.61 3.56 -8.31
C GLN A 62 4.82 4.48 -7.38
N GLU A 63 3.50 4.65 -7.57
CA GLU A 63 2.70 5.49 -6.68
C GLU A 63 2.63 4.95 -5.23
N PHE A 64 2.49 3.62 -5.09
CA PHE A 64 2.48 2.98 -3.77
C PHE A 64 3.84 3.10 -3.06
N LEU A 65 4.94 2.90 -3.79
CA LEU A 65 6.29 3.07 -3.26
C LEU A 65 6.57 4.52 -2.86
N ILE A 66 6.12 5.49 -3.65
CA ILE A 66 6.21 6.92 -3.32
C ILE A 66 5.41 7.23 -2.04
N PHE A 67 4.22 6.64 -1.89
CA PHE A 67 3.40 6.80 -0.68
C PHE A 67 4.08 6.22 0.56
N LEU A 68 4.60 4.99 0.47
CA LEU A 68 5.34 4.35 1.57
C LEU A 68 6.60 5.15 1.92
N GLN A 69 7.37 5.59 0.93
CA GLN A 69 8.56 6.43 1.14
C GLN A 69 8.19 7.73 1.85
N LYS A 70 7.14 8.44 1.42
CA LYS A 70 6.68 9.67 2.10
C LYS A 70 6.28 9.40 3.55
N THR A 71 5.61 8.29 3.81
CA THR A 71 5.11 7.92 5.14
C THR A 71 6.27 7.55 6.07
N ILE A 72 7.22 6.75 5.59
CA ILE A 72 8.44 6.36 6.32
C ILE A 72 9.32 7.58 6.57
N TYR A 73 9.51 8.45 5.57
CA TYR A 73 10.32 9.67 5.71
C TYR A 73 9.70 10.66 6.71
N LYS A 74 8.38 10.79 6.72
CA LYS A 74 7.65 11.60 7.71
C LYS A 74 7.80 11.02 9.13
N SER A 75 7.77 9.70 9.25
CA SER A 75 7.95 9.01 10.54
C SER A 75 9.40 9.13 11.05
N LEU A 76 10.41 8.98 10.19
CA LEU A 76 11.83 9.13 10.53
C LEU A 76 12.21 10.58 10.87
N ARG A 77 11.61 11.57 10.20
CA ARG A 77 11.83 12.99 10.50
C ARG A 77 11.41 13.36 11.95
N GLY A 78 10.40 12.68 12.51
CA GLY A 78 10.00 12.85 13.91
C GLY A 78 11.04 12.34 14.92
N TYR A 79 11.85 11.35 14.56
CA TYR A 79 12.92 10.82 15.42
C TYR A 79 14.19 11.68 15.38
N ILE A 80 14.50 12.31 14.24
CA ILE A 80 15.73 13.12 14.08
C ILE A 80 15.61 14.49 14.77
N ILE A 81 14.42 15.08 14.84
CA ILE A 81 14.22 16.41 15.46
C ILE A 81 14.15 16.33 17.00
N ASN A 82 13.92 15.14 17.59
CA ASN A 82 13.96 14.94 19.05
C ASN A 82 15.37 14.63 19.58
N PHE A 83 16.42 14.82 18.76
CA PHE A 83 17.82 14.58 19.13
C PHE A 83 18.71 15.84 19.01
N PHE A 84 18.11 17.02 18.84
CA PHE A 84 18.78 18.32 18.90
C PHE A 84 18.05 19.26 19.87
#